data_AF-A0A2N2VV62-F1
#
_entry.id   AF-A0A2N2VV62-F1
#
_cell.length_a   1.000
_cell.length_b   1.000
_cell.length_c   1.000
_cell.angle_alpha   90.00
_cell.angle_beta   90.00
_cell.angle_gamma   90.00
#
_symmetry.space_group_name_H-M   'P 1'
#
loop_
_entity.id
_entity.type
_entity.pdbx_description
1 polymer ?
#
loop_
_entity_poly.entity_id
_entity_poly.type
_entity_poly.pdbx_seq_one_letter_code
_entity_poly.pdbx_strand_id
1 'polypeptide(L)'
;SLISFVIYKEDFTGAGKLTNIEISDVSDSSGLTINPLGGDKLAMRLTDGTIINGDPSSKISVNTVESSITESTDPGVDETQLQTMVNGYMYVVPSVFSERSNIQFSLTIDDKVYTVTHTGVGELTWLKGFQYIYKLRLTQTSLSIMNIIITDWDVNYGGEIIIL
;
A
#
# COMPACT_ATOMS: atom_id res chain seq x y z
N SER A 1 4.37 -8.17 2.58
CA SER A 1 4.75 -6.80 2.96
C SER A 1 3.54 -6.09 3.54
N LEU A 2 3.77 -5.05 4.34
CA LEU A 2 2.74 -4.10 4.73
C LEU A 2 2.94 -2.81 3.91
N ILE A 3 1.95 -2.42 3.11
CA ILE A 3 1.97 -1.16 2.36
C ILE A 3 1.09 -0.18 3.11
N SER A 4 1.65 0.94 3.57
CA SER A 4 0.95 1.93 4.39
C SER A 4 1.01 3.30 3.74
N PHE A 5 -0.01 4.10 3.96
CA PHE A 5 -0.13 5.45 3.40
C PHE A 5 -0.24 6.47 4.53
N VAL A 6 0.66 7.45 4.53
CA VAL A 6 0.57 8.65 5.37
C VAL A 6 0.37 9.82 4.43
N ILE A 7 -0.71 10.57 4.61
CA ILE A 7 -1.18 11.58 3.67
C ILE A 7 -1.33 12.89 4.44
N TYR A 8 -0.81 13.98 3.87
CA TYR A 8 -1.04 15.33 4.38
C TYR A 8 -1.59 16.23 3.28
N LYS A 9 -2.39 17.22 3.70
CA LYS A 9 -3.05 18.21 2.83
C LYS A 9 -2.16 19.44 2.71
N GLU A 10 -1.94 19.91 1.49
CA GLU A 10 -1.28 21.19 1.23
C GLU A 10 -2.32 22.30 1.01
N ASP A 11 -3.16 22.18 -0.03
CA ASP A 11 -4.24 23.13 -0.36
C ASP A 11 -5.62 22.45 -0.51
N PHE A 12 -5.72 21.18 -0.10
CA PHE A 12 -6.96 20.41 -0.16
C PHE A 12 -7.95 20.87 0.92
N THR A 13 -9.14 21.31 0.51
CA THR A 13 -10.15 21.91 1.39
C THR A 13 -11.25 20.94 1.85
N GLY A 14 -11.29 19.72 1.30
CA GLY A 14 -12.27 18.70 1.65
C GLY A 14 -12.03 18.09 3.05
N ALA A 15 -12.96 17.25 3.48
CA ALA A 15 -12.88 16.52 4.74
C ALA A 15 -11.73 15.50 4.74
N GLY A 16 -11.33 15.01 3.56
CA GLY A 16 -10.25 14.05 3.39
C GLY A 16 -10.66 12.62 3.72
N LYS A 17 -11.95 12.27 3.53
CA LYS A 17 -12.48 10.93 3.80
C LYS A 17 -11.91 9.93 2.78
N LEU A 18 -10.99 9.08 3.23
CA LEU A 18 -10.39 7.99 2.46
C LEU A 18 -11.29 6.75 2.55
N THR A 19 -11.81 6.31 1.42
CA THR A 19 -12.75 5.18 1.35
C THR A 19 -12.21 3.98 0.59
N ASN A 20 -11.30 4.20 -0.37
CA ASN A 20 -10.72 3.15 -1.20
C ASN A 20 -9.22 3.38 -1.38
N ILE A 21 -8.46 2.29 -1.34
CA ILE A 21 -7.08 2.22 -1.82
C ILE A 21 -7.02 1.09 -2.84
N GLU A 22 -6.53 1.38 -4.05
CA GLU A 22 -6.20 0.40 -5.08
C GLU A 22 -4.72 0.52 -5.45
N ILE A 23 -4.07 -0.62 -5.60
CA ILE A 23 -2.73 -0.76 -6.17
C ILE A 23 -2.89 -1.48 -7.50
N SER A 24 -2.40 -0.85 -8.57
CA SER A 24 -2.39 -1.42 -9.91
C SER A 24 -0.96 -1.58 -10.41
N ASP A 25 -0.73 -2.66 -11.13
CA ASP A 25 0.48 -2.93 -11.90
C ASP A 25 0.09 -2.97 -13.38
N VAL A 26 0.51 -1.95 -14.12
CA VAL A 26 0.12 -1.75 -15.52
C VAL A 26 1.07 -2.45 -16.51
N SER A 27 1.94 -3.33 -16.04
CA SER A 27 2.80 -4.14 -16.89
C SER A 27 2.05 -5.31 -17.55
N ASP A 28 2.64 -5.87 -18.62
CA ASP A 28 2.10 -7.05 -19.30
C ASP A 28 2.13 -8.32 -18.42
N SER A 29 3.01 -8.35 -17.41
CA SER A 29 3.19 -9.47 -16.49
C SER A 29 3.22 -8.95 -15.06
N SER A 30 2.07 -8.99 -14.39
CA SER A 30 1.97 -8.39 -13.07
C SER A 30 2.76 -9.15 -11.99
N GLY A 31 3.43 -8.39 -11.12
CA GLY A 31 4.04 -8.89 -9.89
C GLY A 31 3.07 -9.03 -8.71
N LEU A 32 1.83 -8.55 -8.82
CA LEU A 32 0.82 -8.67 -7.76
C LEU A 32 0.20 -10.07 -7.79
N THR A 33 -0.02 -10.63 -6.59
CA THR A 33 -0.59 -11.97 -6.41
C THR A 33 -1.82 -11.90 -5.52
N ILE A 34 -2.88 -12.61 -5.91
CA ILE A 34 -4.12 -12.73 -5.15
C ILE A 34 -4.44 -14.21 -4.87
N ASN A 35 -5.42 -14.41 -3.99
CA ASN A 35 -6.01 -15.71 -3.77
C ASN A 35 -6.73 -16.19 -5.05
N PRO A 36 -6.52 -17.44 -5.50
CA PRO A 36 -7.21 -17.94 -6.66
C PRO A 36 -8.73 -17.95 -6.50
N LEU A 37 -9.42 -17.71 -7.62
CA LEU A 37 -10.88 -17.77 -7.68
C LEU A 37 -11.40 -19.21 -7.49
N GLY A 38 -10.59 -20.22 -7.83
CA GLY A 38 -10.90 -21.64 -7.66
C GLY A 38 -9.65 -22.47 -7.43
N GLY A 39 -9.82 -23.73 -7.01
CA GLY A 39 -8.71 -24.62 -6.65
C GLY A 39 -8.14 -24.34 -5.26
N ASP A 40 -6.89 -24.76 -5.07
CA ASP A 40 -6.17 -24.60 -3.80
C ASP A 40 -5.95 -23.12 -3.48
N LYS A 41 -6.10 -22.78 -2.20
CA LYS A 41 -5.94 -21.41 -1.73
C LYS A 41 -4.47 -21.01 -1.68
N LEU A 42 -4.26 -19.70 -1.81
CA LEU A 42 -2.97 -19.07 -1.58
C LEU A 42 -2.43 -19.52 -0.22
N ALA A 43 -1.23 -20.06 -0.21
CA ALA A 43 -0.59 -20.55 0.99
C ALA A 43 0.87 -20.12 1.04
N MET A 44 1.42 -20.12 2.25
CA MET A 44 2.85 -19.93 2.48
C MET A 44 3.45 -21.23 2.99
N ARG A 45 4.52 -21.69 2.36
CA ARG A 45 5.29 -22.81 2.87
C ARG A 45 6.10 -22.36 4.08
N LEU A 46 5.97 -23.06 5.20
CA LEU A 46 6.62 -22.65 6.47
C LEU A 46 8.13 -22.86 6.48
N THR A 47 8.67 -23.74 5.64
CA THR A 47 10.11 -24.07 5.62
C THR A 47 10.97 -22.96 5.03
N ASP A 48 10.44 -22.22 4.05
CA ASP A 48 11.18 -21.20 3.28
C ASP A 48 10.41 -19.86 3.15
N GLY A 49 9.12 -19.85 3.52
CA GLY A 49 8.24 -18.71 3.34
C GLY A 49 7.85 -18.47 1.88
N THR A 50 8.02 -19.45 0.99
CA THR A 50 7.58 -19.35 -0.40
C THR A 50 6.06 -19.34 -0.47
N ILE A 51 5.53 -18.39 -1.24
CA ILE A 51 4.09 -18.30 -1.54
C ILE A 51 3.77 -19.25 -2.68
N ILE A 52 2.73 -20.06 -2.51
CA ILE A 52 2.27 -21.06 -3.47
C ILE A 52 0.76 -20.89 -3.74
N ASN A 53 0.31 -21.39 -4.89
CA ASN A 53 -1.09 -21.37 -5.31
C ASN A 53 -1.69 -19.96 -5.35
N GLY A 54 -0.94 -18.96 -5.80
CA GLY A 54 -1.44 -17.61 -6.03
C GLY A 54 -1.69 -17.34 -7.49
N ASP A 55 -2.72 -16.55 -7.80
CA ASP A 55 -2.98 -16.08 -9.17
C ASP A 55 -2.40 -14.67 -9.37
N PRO A 56 -1.78 -14.37 -10.52
CA PRO A 56 -1.41 -13.02 -10.86
C PRO A 56 -2.65 -12.13 -11.00
N SER A 57 -2.55 -10.87 -10.62
CA SER A 57 -3.63 -9.88 -10.79
C SER A 57 -3.05 -8.55 -11.20
N SER A 58 -3.65 -7.83 -12.15
CA SER A 58 -3.19 -6.46 -12.45
C SER A 58 -3.55 -5.44 -11.37
N LYS A 59 -4.42 -5.81 -10.41
CA LYS A 59 -4.90 -4.90 -9.37
C LYS A 59 -5.25 -5.61 -8.06
N ILE A 60 -5.12 -4.88 -6.96
CA ILE A 60 -5.62 -5.25 -5.63
C ILE A 60 -6.20 -4.02 -4.94
N SER A 61 -7.24 -4.18 -4.14
CA SER A 61 -7.89 -3.04 -3.47
C SER A 61 -8.43 -3.36 -2.08
N VAL A 62 -8.58 -2.30 -1.29
CA VAL A 62 -9.30 -2.28 -0.01
C VAL A 62 -10.36 -1.19 -0.08
N ASN A 63 -11.62 -1.57 0.15
CA ASN A 63 -12.79 -0.70 -0.05
C ASN A 63 -13.44 -0.23 1.27
N THR A 64 -12.81 -0.50 2.42
CA THR A 64 -13.36 -0.24 3.77
C THR A 64 -12.34 0.48 4.66
N VAL A 65 -11.56 1.38 4.08
CA VAL A 65 -10.47 2.08 4.80
C VAL A 65 -11.02 3.09 5.82
N GLU A 66 -12.24 3.60 5.59
CA GLU A 66 -13.02 4.52 6.45
C GLU A 66 -12.17 5.36 7.42
N SER A 67 -11.26 6.17 6.87
CA SER A 67 -10.33 7.01 7.61
C SER A 67 -10.42 8.45 7.10
N SER A 68 -9.93 9.41 7.88
CA SER A 68 -9.93 10.83 7.52
C SER A 68 -8.51 11.37 7.52
N ILE A 69 -8.14 12.06 6.46
CA ILE A 69 -6.86 12.75 6.33
C ILE A 69 -6.93 14.08 7.10
N THR A 70 -6.32 14.11 8.28
CA THR A 70 -6.34 15.26 9.19
C THR A 70 -5.17 16.21 8.95
N GLU A 71 -4.01 15.67 8.64
CA GLU A 71 -2.76 16.41 8.58
C GLU A 71 -2.77 17.50 7.51
N SER A 72 -2.31 18.68 7.88
CA SER A 72 -2.23 19.87 7.01
C SER A 72 -0.80 20.37 6.81
N THR A 73 0.19 19.63 7.29
CA THR A 73 1.61 19.94 7.19
C THR A 73 2.39 18.66 6.91
N ASP A 74 3.53 18.77 6.23
CA ASP A 74 4.41 17.61 6.02
C ASP A 74 4.87 17.04 7.38
N PRO A 75 4.53 15.76 7.70
CA PRO A 75 4.91 15.13 8.96
C PRO A 75 6.40 14.77 9.07
N GLY A 76 7.21 15.07 8.05
CA GLY A 76 8.65 14.77 8.04
C GLY A 76 8.95 13.35 7.56
N VAL A 77 10.03 12.76 8.07
CA VAL A 77 10.51 11.42 7.67
C VAL A 77 10.83 10.54 8.87
N ASP A 78 10.44 10.96 10.07
CA ASP A 78 10.64 10.18 11.29
C ASP A 78 9.72 8.96 11.26
N GLU A 79 10.32 7.78 11.27
CA GLU A 79 9.62 6.52 11.10
C GLU A 79 8.60 6.25 12.22
N THR A 80 9.00 6.47 13.48
CA THR A 80 8.15 6.22 14.65
C THR A 80 6.93 7.13 14.63
N GLN A 81 7.12 8.41 14.27
CA GLN A 81 6.02 9.34 14.08
C GLN A 81 5.09 8.87 12.95
N LEU A 82 5.64 8.57 11.76
CA LEU A 82 4.84 8.20 10.59
C LEU A 82 4.00 6.94 10.81
N GLN A 83 4.49 5.97 11.58
CA GLN A 83 3.73 4.76 11.94
C GLN A 83 2.45 5.07 12.73
N THR A 84 2.42 6.16 13.52
CA THR A 84 1.22 6.59 14.26
C THR A 84 0.21 7.37 13.41
N MET A 85 0.60 7.76 12.20
CA MET A 85 -0.15 8.67 11.32
C MET A 85 -0.71 7.97 10.07
N VAL A 86 -0.68 6.63 10.05
CA VAL A 86 -1.14 5.83 8.91
C VAL A 86 -2.64 6.06 8.68
N ASN A 87 -2.99 6.58 7.50
CA ASN A 87 -4.38 6.79 7.11
C ASN A 87 -5.03 5.51 6.59
N GLY A 88 -4.24 4.61 6.00
CA GLY A 88 -4.71 3.32 5.50
C GLY A 88 -3.55 2.41 5.14
N TYR A 89 -3.82 1.10 5.08
CA TYR A 89 -2.80 0.12 4.78
C TYR A 89 -3.37 -1.12 4.09
N MET A 90 -2.49 -1.90 3.47
CA MET A 90 -2.79 -3.15 2.79
C MET A 90 -1.74 -4.21 3.11
N TYR A 91 -2.19 -5.42 3.41
CA TYR A 91 -1.31 -6.58 3.37
C TYR A 91 -1.17 -7.05 1.93
N VAL A 92 0.06 -7.08 1.45
CA VAL A 92 0.37 -7.46 0.06
C VAL A 92 1.31 -8.66 0.09
N VAL A 93 1.05 -9.63 -0.77
CA VAL A 93 1.98 -10.74 -1.02
C VAL A 93 3.33 -10.14 -1.43
N PRO A 94 4.48 -10.62 -0.93
CA PRO A 94 5.77 -10.11 -1.38
C PRO A 94 5.89 -10.18 -2.90
N SER A 95 6.29 -9.07 -3.51
CA SER A 95 6.21 -8.85 -4.96
C SER A 95 7.48 -8.21 -5.48
N VAL A 96 7.83 -8.55 -6.71
CA VAL A 96 8.91 -7.93 -7.49
C VAL A 96 8.30 -7.41 -8.78
N PHE A 97 8.60 -6.15 -9.11
CA PHE A 97 8.12 -5.48 -10.31
C PHE A 97 9.32 -5.03 -11.13
N SER A 98 9.35 -5.44 -12.40
CA SER A 98 10.48 -5.17 -13.29
C SER A 98 10.80 -3.68 -13.41
N GLU A 99 9.76 -2.84 -13.56
CA GLU A 99 9.86 -1.39 -13.50
C GLU A 99 8.89 -0.80 -12.49
N ARG A 100 9.43 0.03 -11.58
CA ARG A 100 8.64 0.73 -10.57
C ARG A 100 7.56 1.62 -11.17
N SER A 101 7.80 2.22 -12.33
CA SER A 101 6.85 3.11 -13.01
C SER A 101 5.57 2.41 -13.49
N ASN A 102 5.52 1.08 -13.43
CA ASN A 102 4.29 0.33 -13.67
C ASN A 102 3.36 0.34 -12.45
N ILE A 103 3.84 0.75 -11.27
CA ILE A 103 3.08 0.69 -10.03
C ILE A 103 2.36 2.01 -9.77
N GLN A 104 1.04 1.92 -9.72
CA GLN A 104 0.12 3.02 -9.57
C GLN A 104 -0.75 2.81 -8.31
N PHE A 105 -0.92 3.87 -7.54
CA PHE A 105 -1.90 3.94 -6.46
C PHE A 105 -3.08 4.80 -6.88
N SER A 106 -4.28 4.31 -6.63
CA SER A 106 -5.53 5.04 -6.82
C SER A 106 -6.28 5.09 -5.50
N LEU A 107 -6.44 6.30 -4.95
CA LEU A 107 -7.07 6.54 -3.65
C LEU A 107 -8.38 7.29 -3.87
N THR A 108 -9.47 6.80 -3.28
CA THR A 108 -10.75 7.52 -3.29
C THR A 108 -10.87 8.39 -2.05
N ILE A 109 -10.80 9.70 -2.23
CA ILE A 109 -10.83 10.72 -1.18
C ILE A 109 -11.97 11.68 -1.47
N ASP A 110 -12.91 11.83 -0.53
CA ASP A 110 -14.12 12.63 -0.69
C ASP A 110 -14.84 12.34 -2.03
N ASP A 111 -15.07 11.05 -2.29
CA ASP A 111 -15.74 10.52 -3.49
C ASP A 111 -15.04 10.82 -4.83
N LYS A 112 -13.79 11.32 -4.80
CA LYS A 112 -12.95 11.54 -5.97
C LYS A 112 -11.74 10.62 -5.98
N VAL A 113 -11.43 10.08 -7.15
CA VAL A 113 -10.24 9.24 -7.35
C VAL A 113 -9.02 10.11 -7.62
N TYR A 114 -7.99 9.92 -6.81
CA TYR A 114 -6.67 10.51 -6.96
C TYR A 114 -5.67 9.41 -7.30
N THR A 115 -4.92 9.61 -8.37
CA THR A 115 -3.98 8.62 -8.88
C THR A 115 -2.56 9.15 -8.82
N VAL A 116 -1.63 8.29 -8.39
CA VAL A 116 -0.19 8.58 -8.38
C VAL A 116 0.58 7.36 -8.82
N THR A 117 1.57 7.55 -9.69
CA THR A 117 2.46 6.49 -10.17
C THR A 117 3.86 6.73 -9.61
N HIS A 118 4.56 5.65 -9.28
CA HIS A 118 5.98 5.71 -8.96
C HIS A 118 6.78 6.36 -10.11
N THR A 119 7.77 7.16 -9.77
CA THR A 119 8.68 7.77 -10.75
C THR A 119 10.04 7.09 -10.75
N GLY A 120 10.78 7.26 -11.84
CA GLY A 120 12.11 6.69 -12.03
C GLY A 120 12.11 5.38 -12.80
N VAL A 121 13.30 4.77 -12.87
CA VAL A 121 13.56 3.51 -13.58
C VAL A 121 14.09 2.46 -12.61
N GLY A 122 13.98 1.20 -12.99
CA GLY A 122 14.46 0.05 -12.25
C GLY A 122 13.39 -0.61 -11.39
N GLU A 123 13.79 -1.77 -10.87
CA GLU A 123 12.95 -2.67 -10.08
C GLU A 123 12.34 -1.98 -8.85
N LEU A 124 11.11 -2.38 -8.51
CA LEU A 124 10.51 -2.17 -7.19
C LEU A 124 10.27 -3.53 -6.55
N THR A 125 10.73 -3.68 -5.30
CA THR A 125 10.58 -4.93 -4.57
C THR A 125 9.96 -4.69 -3.20
N TRP A 126 8.88 -5.41 -2.93
CA TRP A 126 8.20 -5.45 -1.65
C TRP A 126 8.48 -6.79 -0.96
N LEU A 127 9.35 -6.76 0.03
CA LEU A 127 9.82 -7.94 0.74
C LEU A 127 8.85 -8.35 1.87
N LYS A 128 8.86 -9.64 2.20
CA LYS A 128 8.22 -10.13 3.44
C LYS A 128 8.89 -9.51 4.66
N GLY A 129 8.11 -9.26 5.71
CA GLY A 129 8.62 -8.73 6.97
C GLY A 129 8.94 -7.24 6.99
N PHE A 130 8.69 -6.51 5.89
CA PHE A 130 8.87 -5.05 5.84
C PHE A 130 7.55 -4.30 5.69
N GLN A 131 7.51 -3.13 6.31
CA GLN A 131 6.53 -2.08 6.10
C GLN A 131 7.10 -1.02 5.16
N TYR A 132 6.32 -0.64 4.15
CA TYR A 132 6.61 0.42 3.19
C TYR A 132 5.62 1.55 3.42
N ILE A 133 6.05 2.62 4.09
CA ILE A 133 5.23 3.79 4.36
C ILE A 133 5.41 4.80 3.23
N TYR A 134 4.38 4.91 2.41
CA TYR A 134 4.27 5.91 1.35
C TYR A 134 3.76 7.21 1.94
N LYS A 135 4.67 8.19 2.05
CA LYS A 135 4.29 9.55 2.41
C LYS A 135 3.79 10.27 1.18
N LEU A 136 2.50 10.61 1.17
CA LEU A 136 1.83 11.26 0.06
C LEU A 136 1.45 12.70 0.40
N ARG A 137 1.59 13.58 -0.59
CA ARG A 137 1.05 14.94 -0.54
C ARG A 137 -0.24 14.99 -1.33
N LEU A 138 -1.32 15.45 -0.70
CA LEU A 138 -2.61 15.70 -1.34
C LEU A 138 -2.79 17.20 -1.57
N THR A 139 -3.04 17.55 -2.83
CA THR A 139 -3.49 18.88 -3.24
C THR A 139 -4.94 18.83 -3.70
N GLN A 140 -5.54 19.97 -4.01
CA GLN A 140 -6.88 20.04 -4.59
C GLN A 140 -7.02 19.19 -5.86
N THR A 141 -5.96 19.06 -6.65
CA THR A 141 -6.01 18.46 -7.99
C THR A 141 -5.11 17.25 -8.18
N SER A 142 -4.17 16.99 -7.28
CA SER A 142 -3.16 15.95 -7.46
C SER A 142 -2.80 15.22 -6.17
N LEU A 143 -2.20 14.05 -6.35
CA LEU A 143 -1.58 13.25 -5.32
C LEU A 143 -0.14 12.97 -5.75
N SER A 144 0.82 13.07 -4.83
CA SER A 144 2.24 12.89 -5.14
C SER A 144 2.94 12.05 -4.07
N ILE A 145 3.79 11.11 -4.49
CA ILE A 145 4.67 10.37 -3.59
C ILE A 145 5.83 11.31 -3.23
N MET A 146 5.93 11.65 -1.95
CA MET A 146 6.99 12.53 -1.44
C MET A 146 8.17 11.74 -0.89
N ASN A 147 7.89 10.59 -0.26
CA ASN A 147 8.92 9.69 0.24
C ASN A 147 8.37 8.27 0.43
N ILE A 148 9.27 7.29 0.51
CA ILE A 148 8.99 5.89 0.85
C ILE A 148 9.92 5.52 1.99
N ILE A 149 9.35 5.30 3.18
CA ILE A 149 10.09 4.87 4.36
C ILE A 149 9.95 3.36 4.45
N ILE A 150 11.08 2.65 4.55
CA ILE A 150 11.11 1.19 4.65
C ILE A 150 11.60 0.84 6.04
N THR A 151 10.81 0.09 6.77
CA THR A 151 11.13 -0.38 8.12
C THR A 151 10.72 -1.82 8.31
N ASP A 152 11.31 -2.47 9.31
CA ASP A 152 10.83 -3.77 9.77
C ASP A 152 9.35 -3.68 10.14
N TRP A 153 8.61 -4.71 9.76
CA TRP A 153 7.21 -4.84 10.12
C TRP A 153 7.10 -5.28 11.59
N ASP A 154 7.42 -4.37 12.51
CA ASP A 154 7.30 -4.56 13.94
C ASP A 154 5.92 -4.10 14.40
N VAL A 155 4.94 -5.00 14.31
CA VAL A 155 3.59 -4.72 14.80
C VAL A 155 3.47 -5.03 16.29
N ASN A 156 3.40 -3.96 17.08
CA ASN A 156 2.78 -3.95 18.41
C ASN A 156 1.24 -4.08 18.37
N TYR A 157 0.64 -4.57 17.27
CA TYR A 157 -0.76 -4.96 17.26
C TYR A 157 -0.91 -6.33 17.93
N GLY A 158 -1.03 -6.32 19.25
CA GLY A 158 -1.32 -7.52 20.03
C GLY A 158 -2.62 -8.18 19.56
N GLY A 159 -2.53 -9.47 19.24
CA GLY A 159 -3.64 -10.34 18.87
C GLY A 159 -3.18 -11.80 18.80
N GLU A 160 -4.02 -12.71 19.27
CA GLU A 160 -3.77 -14.16 19.26
C GLU A 160 -4.21 -14.74 17.91
N ILE A 161 -3.31 -15.44 17.21
CA ILE A 161 -3.68 -16.31 16.09
C ILE A 161 -3.94 -17.69 16.69
N ILE A 162 -5.20 -18.02 16.95
CA ILE A 162 -5.60 -19.39 17.29
C ILE A 162 -5.74 -20.16 15.98
N ILE A 163 -4.86 -21.13 15.76
CA ILE A 163 -5.04 -22.16 14.74
C ILE A 163 -5.71 -23.34 15.45
N LEU A 164 -7.02 -23.49 15.26
CA LEU A 164 -7.77 -24.69 15.65
C LEU A 164 -7.73 -25.73 14.52
#